data_AF-A0A1W1HRN8-F1
#
_entry.id   AF-A0A1W1HRN8-F1
#
_cell.length_a   1.000
_cell.length_b   1.000
_cell.length_c   1.000
_cell.angle_alpha   90.00
_cell.angle_beta   90.00
_cell.angle_gamma   90.00
#
_symmetry.space_group_name_H-M   'P 1'
#
loop_
_entity.id
_entity.type
_entity.pdbx_description
1 polymer ?
#
loop_
_entity_poly.entity_id
_entity_poly.type
_entity_poly.pdbx_seq_one_letter_code
_entity_poly.pdbx_strand_id
1 'polypeptide(L)'
;MTETAVPPLVRFGTSTWTYEGWQGQVYQRQYTKTSFTRECLGEFCQYLYNGQPLFRTVGNDSTFYRPPSANQLTRYLTQIPEDFEMCFKVWEELTIPTYAKHARYGVRAGQANPNFLNASAFNKLVLQPYRDAQFGPHTGPFLFEFQRHGMAAEEFYARLDAFFALLPRDFRYAVEIRNAGLLGPAYHELLCRHGVAHVYNHWSYMPSLAEQHQRMETFTAPFAVLRLLTPLKMTYEAAKKRAEPYNKIVGELPEMRRDTVRLVQQASGQNRTTYVLVNNRAEGNAPLTIQALVEGLQTDPMDGAGRLRD
;
A
#
# COMPACT_ATOMS: atom_id res chain seq x y z
N MET A 1 14.00 -28.48 13.00
CA MET A 1 14.33 -27.20 12.36
C MET A 1 13.31 -26.21 12.87
N THR A 2 13.72 -25.25 13.70
CA THR A 2 12.83 -24.19 14.17
C THR A 2 12.50 -23.31 12.96
N GLU A 3 11.27 -23.39 12.44
CA GLU A 3 10.78 -22.44 11.43
C GLU A 3 11.01 -21.03 11.95
N THR A 4 11.85 -20.27 11.27
CA THR A 4 12.06 -18.86 11.58
C THR A 4 10.73 -18.15 11.33
N ALA A 5 10.12 -17.59 12.36
CA ALA A 5 8.86 -16.87 12.22
C ALA A 5 9.08 -15.56 11.44
N VAL A 6 8.11 -15.16 10.62
CA VAL A 6 8.09 -13.83 9.99
C VAL A 6 8.23 -12.76 11.08
N PRO A 7 9.10 -11.74 10.93
CA PRO A 7 9.26 -10.73 11.97
C PRO A 7 7.92 -10.05 12.31
N PRO A 8 7.60 -9.84 13.60
CA PRO A 8 6.30 -9.29 14.02
C PRO A 8 6.05 -7.86 13.54
N LEU A 9 7.09 -7.18 13.04
CA LEU A 9 7.02 -5.84 12.45
C LEU A 9 6.53 -5.86 10.99
N VAL A 10 6.48 -7.03 10.35
CA VAL A 10 6.01 -7.16 8.95
C VAL A 10 4.52 -7.39 8.93
N ARG A 11 3.81 -6.56 8.17
CA ARG A 11 2.38 -6.64 7.94
C ARG A 11 2.13 -6.89 6.47
N PHE A 12 1.84 -8.13 6.13
CA PHE A 12 1.39 -8.50 4.79
C PHE A 12 -0.11 -8.28 4.63
N GLY A 13 -0.50 -7.86 3.43
CA GLY A 13 -1.88 -7.64 3.04
C GLY A 13 -2.03 -7.51 1.54
N THR A 14 -3.28 -7.45 1.08
CA THR A 14 -3.59 -7.22 -0.32
C THR A 14 -3.95 -5.75 -0.56
N SER A 15 -3.96 -5.30 -1.82
CA SER A 15 -4.37 -3.91 -2.14
C SER A 15 -5.86 -3.63 -1.86
N THR A 16 -6.69 -4.67 -1.87
CA THR A 16 -8.10 -4.69 -1.49
C THR A 16 -8.49 -6.14 -1.21
N TRP A 17 -9.60 -6.37 -0.53
CA TRP A 17 -10.06 -7.70 -0.15
C TRP A 17 -11.15 -8.25 -1.08
N THR A 18 -11.91 -7.42 -1.79
CA THR A 18 -13.14 -7.86 -2.48
C THR A 18 -12.90 -8.52 -3.86
N TYR A 19 -12.11 -9.59 -3.92
CA TYR A 19 -11.86 -10.38 -5.13
C TYR A 19 -12.57 -11.74 -5.09
N GLU A 20 -13.59 -11.92 -5.95
CA GLU A 20 -14.35 -13.17 -6.05
C GLU A 20 -13.49 -14.36 -6.52
N GLY A 21 -12.37 -14.10 -7.21
CA GLY A 21 -11.40 -15.11 -7.64
C GLY A 21 -10.77 -15.93 -6.51
N TRP A 22 -10.91 -15.50 -5.25
CA TRP A 22 -10.39 -16.21 -4.08
C TRP A 22 -11.43 -17.13 -3.42
N GLN A 23 -12.61 -17.33 -4.04
CA GLN A 23 -13.60 -18.31 -3.58
C GLN A 23 -12.98 -19.73 -3.57
N GLY A 24 -13.20 -20.46 -2.48
CA GLY A 24 -12.59 -21.77 -2.23
C GLY A 24 -11.13 -21.70 -1.74
N GLN A 25 -10.54 -20.51 -1.68
CA GLN A 25 -9.20 -20.26 -1.14
C GLN A 25 -9.30 -19.43 0.15
N VAL A 26 -9.48 -18.11 0.01
CA VAL A 26 -9.64 -17.18 1.14
C VAL A 26 -11.08 -17.20 1.63
N TYR A 27 -12.03 -17.23 0.70
CA TYR A 27 -13.46 -17.21 1.01
C TYR A 27 -14.04 -18.62 0.90
N GLN A 28 -14.41 -19.20 2.04
CA GLN A 28 -15.05 -20.50 2.16
C GLN A 28 -16.57 -20.35 2.30
N ARG A 29 -17.04 -19.25 2.90
CA ARG A 29 -18.46 -18.93 2.97
C ARG A 29 -19.04 -18.65 1.58
N GLN A 30 -20.31 -18.97 1.42
CA GLN A 30 -21.09 -18.58 0.24
C GLN A 30 -21.73 -17.21 0.50
N TYR A 31 -21.45 -16.25 -0.37
CA TYR A 31 -22.01 -14.91 -0.29
C TYR A 31 -22.95 -14.64 -1.46
N THR A 32 -24.01 -13.88 -1.21
CA THR A 32 -24.65 -13.13 -2.28
C THR A 32 -23.72 -12.00 -2.73
N LYS A 33 -23.83 -11.54 -3.98
CA LYS A 33 -23.01 -10.43 -4.49
C LYS A 33 -23.02 -9.19 -3.57
N THR A 34 -24.17 -8.86 -3.00
CA THR A 34 -24.32 -7.71 -2.08
C THR A 34 -23.67 -7.96 -0.71
N SER A 35 -23.81 -9.17 -0.16
CA SER A 35 -23.21 -9.50 1.15
C SER A 35 -21.69 -9.66 1.06
N PHE A 36 -21.16 -10.14 -0.07
CA PHE A 36 -19.72 -10.32 -0.27
C PHE A 36 -18.95 -9.04 0.02
N THR A 37 -19.27 -7.95 -0.68
CA THR A 37 -18.58 -6.66 -0.52
C THR A 37 -18.68 -6.11 0.92
N ARG A 38 -19.74 -6.46 1.65
CA ARG A 38 -20.03 -5.93 2.99
C ARG A 38 -19.35 -6.73 4.11
N GLU A 39 -19.21 -8.04 3.95
CA GLU A 39 -18.94 -8.97 5.05
C GLU A 39 -17.68 -9.81 4.85
N CYS A 40 -17.13 -9.90 3.63
CA CYS A 40 -15.97 -10.76 3.37
C CYS A 40 -14.67 -10.26 4.03
N LEU A 41 -14.63 -9.02 4.57
CA LEU A 41 -13.45 -8.52 5.29
C LEU A 41 -13.16 -9.37 6.52
N GLY A 42 -14.19 -9.80 7.26
CA GLY A 42 -13.98 -10.64 8.45
C GLY A 42 -13.32 -11.98 8.12
N GLU A 43 -13.76 -12.63 7.04
CA GLU A 43 -13.16 -13.88 6.58
C GLU A 43 -11.76 -13.69 5.98
N PHE A 44 -11.56 -12.59 5.25
CA PHE A 44 -10.23 -12.19 4.77
C PHE A 44 -9.23 -12.09 5.93
N CYS A 45 -9.57 -11.38 7.00
CA CYS A 45 -8.70 -11.19 8.16
C CYS A 45 -8.42 -12.48 8.96
N GLN A 46 -9.22 -13.53 8.76
CA GLN A 46 -9.06 -14.83 9.42
C GLN A 46 -8.27 -15.84 8.57
N TYR A 47 -7.83 -15.45 7.37
CA TYR A 47 -7.10 -16.36 6.48
C TYR A 47 -5.76 -16.79 7.09
N LEU A 48 -5.59 -18.10 7.26
CA LEU A 48 -4.40 -18.71 7.81
C LEU A 48 -3.52 -19.31 6.72
N TYR A 49 -2.21 -19.18 6.89
CA TYR A 49 -1.19 -19.91 6.16
C TYR A 49 -0.25 -20.59 7.16
N ASN A 50 -0.04 -21.89 7.04
CA ASN A 50 0.73 -22.70 7.99
C ASN A 50 0.31 -22.46 9.47
N GLY A 51 -1.00 -22.34 9.71
CA GLY A 51 -1.57 -22.14 11.04
C GLY A 51 -1.43 -20.72 11.61
N GLN A 52 -0.89 -19.76 10.85
CA GLN A 52 -0.70 -18.37 11.28
C GLN A 52 -1.50 -17.39 10.41
N PRO A 53 -1.99 -16.25 10.94
CA PRO A 53 -2.64 -15.22 10.14
C PRO A 53 -1.73 -14.71 9.03
N LEU A 54 -2.13 -14.91 7.77
CA LEU A 54 -1.34 -14.43 6.63
C LEU A 54 -1.46 -12.91 6.47
N PHE A 55 -2.64 -12.37 6.75
CA PHE A 55 -2.93 -10.94 6.58
C PHE A 55 -3.04 -10.24 7.94
N ARG A 56 -2.15 -9.25 8.15
CA ARG A 56 -2.19 -8.32 9.30
C ARG A 56 -2.43 -6.87 8.87
N THR A 57 -2.61 -6.67 7.56
CA THR A 57 -3.03 -5.40 6.99
C THR A 57 -3.86 -5.60 5.72
N VAL A 58 -4.51 -4.56 5.24
CA VAL A 58 -5.10 -4.50 3.89
C VAL A 58 -5.12 -3.07 3.36
N GLY A 59 -5.02 -2.91 2.05
CA GLY A 59 -5.31 -1.66 1.37
C GLY A 59 -6.81 -1.42 1.25
N ASN A 60 -7.24 -0.18 1.38
CA ASN A 60 -8.61 0.26 1.14
C ASN A 60 -8.62 1.28 0.00
N ASP A 61 -8.98 0.81 -1.20
CA ASP A 61 -9.11 1.63 -2.39
C ASP A 61 -10.48 2.35 -2.47
N SER A 62 -11.47 2.00 -1.64
CA SER A 62 -12.80 2.62 -1.69
C SER A 62 -12.76 4.10 -1.29
N THR A 63 -11.82 4.47 -0.42
CA THR A 63 -11.64 5.84 0.07
C THR A 63 -11.00 6.77 -0.97
N PHE A 64 -10.44 6.20 -2.05
CA PHE A 64 -9.95 6.98 -3.19
C PHE A 64 -11.08 7.76 -3.87
N TYR A 65 -12.27 7.17 -3.97
CA TYR A 65 -13.39 7.79 -4.71
C TYR A 65 -14.17 8.79 -3.87
N ARG A 66 -14.20 8.59 -2.54
CA ARG A 66 -14.84 9.48 -1.58
C ARG A 66 -14.27 9.24 -0.18
N PRO A 67 -14.19 10.26 0.70
CA PRO A 67 -13.83 10.03 2.09
C PRO A 67 -14.80 9.05 2.77
N PRO A 68 -14.33 8.22 3.72
CA PRO A 68 -15.21 7.30 4.42
C PRO A 68 -16.13 8.05 5.39
N SER A 69 -17.27 7.46 5.73
CA SER A 69 -18.06 7.90 6.88
C SER A 69 -17.61 7.19 8.16
N ALA A 70 -17.86 7.79 9.32
CA ALA A 70 -17.60 7.16 10.61
C ALA A 70 -18.30 5.77 10.71
N ASN A 71 -19.56 5.68 10.26
CA ASN A 71 -20.30 4.41 10.22
C ASN A 71 -19.64 3.33 9.35
N GLN A 72 -19.01 3.72 8.23
CA GLN A 72 -18.27 2.77 7.39
C GLN A 72 -17.03 2.25 8.13
N LEU A 73 -16.30 3.13 8.83
CA LEU A 73 -15.13 2.76 9.62
C LEU A 73 -15.49 1.88 10.82
N THR A 74 -16.55 2.22 11.56
CA THR A 74 -17.05 1.39 12.68
C THR A 74 -17.45 0.00 12.20
N ARG A 75 -18.00 -0.15 10.98
CA ARG A 75 -18.28 -1.47 10.39
C ARG A 75 -17.02 -2.27 10.02
N TYR A 76 -15.90 -1.61 9.72
CA TYR A 76 -14.64 -2.31 9.56
C TYR A 76 -14.12 -2.79 10.92
N LEU A 77 -14.22 -1.97 11.97
CA LEU A 77 -13.84 -2.34 13.33
C LEU A 77 -14.59 -3.59 13.84
N THR A 78 -15.85 -3.79 13.43
CA THR A 78 -16.59 -5.02 13.79
C THR A 78 -16.10 -6.29 13.10
N GLN A 79 -15.20 -6.19 12.12
CA GLN A 79 -14.76 -7.31 11.28
C GLN A 79 -13.26 -7.63 11.43
N ILE A 80 -12.43 -6.65 11.76
CA ILE A 80 -10.98 -6.82 11.85
C ILE A 80 -10.55 -7.24 13.28
N PRO A 81 -9.50 -8.06 13.43
CA PRO A 81 -8.95 -8.40 14.74
C PRO A 81 -8.15 -7.24 15.35
N GLU A 82 -7.85 -7.34 16.65
CA GLU A 82 -7.18 -6.28 17.43
C GLU A 82 -5.85 -5.81 16.81
N ASP A 83 -4.99 -6.74 16.38
CA ASP A 83 -3.67 -6.44 15.81
C ASP A 83 -3.70 -6.24 14.27
N PHE A 84 -4.84 -5.82 13.72
CA PHE A 84 -4.99 -5.57 12.29
C PHE A 84 -5.03 -4.08 11.97
N GLU A 85 -4.28 -3.66 10.96
CA GLU A 85 -4.26 -2.26 10.52
C GLU A 85 -4.73 -2.13 9.07
N MET A 86 -5.45 -1.07 8.73
CA MET A 86 -5.88 -0.79 7.36
C MET A 86 -5.09 0.38 6.78
N CYS A 87 -4.54 0.21 5.58
CA CYS A 87 -3.90 1.28 4.81
C CYS A 87 -4.94 1.92 3.88
N PHE A 88 -5.05 3.24 3.86
CA PHE A 88 -6.14 3.93 3.13
C PHE A 88 -5.61 4.73 1.96
N LYS A 89 -6.14 4.48 0.76
CA LYS A 89 -5.83 5.33 -0.38
C LYS A 89 -6.54 6.68 -0.20
N VAL A 90 -5.78 7.76 -0.28
CA VAL A 90 -6.32 9.10 -0.07
C VAL A 90 -7.26 9.49 -1.21
N TRP A 91 -8.31 10.22 -0.86
CA TRP A 91 -9.33 10.73 -1.77
C TRP A 91 -8.72 11.46 -2.98
N GLU A 92 -9.20 11.12 -4.18
CA GLU A 92 -8.60 11.55 -5.45
C GLU A 92 -8.60 13.07 -5.66
N GLU A 93 -9.56 13.77 -5.05
CA GLU A 93 -9.62 15.23 -5.06
C GLU A 93 -8.41 15.88 -4.37
N LEU A 94 -7.61 15.13 -3.60
CA LEU A 94 -6.43 15.65 -2.92
C LEU A 94 -5.12 15.22 -3.60
N THR A 95 -5.15 14.19 -4.46
CA THR A 95 -3.95 13.54 -5.01
C THR A 95 -3.83 13.65 -6.54
N ILE A 96 -4.89 14.06 -7.23
CA ILE A 96 -4.86 14.31 -8.68
C ILE A 96 -4.57 15.79 -8.93
N PRO A 97 -3.43 16.17 -9.56
CA PRO A 97 -3.18 17.57 -9.89
C PRO A 97 -4.01 18.07 -11.08
N THR A 98 -4.27 17.20 -12.06
CA THR A 98 -5.10 17.50 -13.23
C THR A 98 -5.91 16.26 -13.57
N TYR A 99 -7.22 16.42 -13.71
CA TYR A 99 -8.10 15.32 -14.03
C TYR A 99 -7.79 14.75 -15.41
N ALA A 100 -7.76 13.42 -15.52
CA ALA A 100 -7.63 12.77 -16.82
C ALA A 100 -8.78 13.17 -17.76
N LYS A 101 -8.54 13.14 -19.07
CA LYS A 101 -9.59 13.30 -20.10
C LYS A 101 -10.44 12.02 -20.19
N HIS A 102 -11.14 11.71 -19.11
CA HIS A 102 -11.96 10.50 -18.96
C HIS A 102 -13.40 10.89 -18.61
N ALA A 103 -14.38 10.20 -19.20
CA ALA A 103 -15.80 10.52 -19.05
C ALA A 103 -16.26 10.62 -17.59
N ARG A 104 -15.69 9.82 -16.68
CA ARG A 104 -15.99 9.84 -15.23
C ARG A 104 -15.85 11.22 -14.57
N TYR A 105 -15.01 12.10 -15.13
CA TYR A 105 -14.78 13.43 -14.57
C TYR A 105 -15.73 14.50 -15.13
N GLY A 106 -16.54 14.17 -16.14
CA GLY A 106 -17.51 15.08 -16.75
C GLY A 106 -16.87 16.41 -17.13
N VAL A 107 -17.46 17.52 -16.66
CA VAL A 107 -16.97 18.88 -16.94
C VAL A 107 -15.55 19.13 -16.43
N ARG A 108 -15.07 18.39 -15.44
CA ARG A 108 -13.73 18.54 -14.86
C ARG A 108 -12.66 17.82 -15.68
N ALA A 109 -13.03 17.00 -16.65
CA ALA A 109 -12.08 16.23 -17.45
C ALA A 109 -11.05 17.15 -18.12
N GLY A 110 -9.76 16.87 -17.90
CA GLY A 110 -8.65 17.68 -18.42
C GLY A 110 -8.40 19.00 -17.67
N GLN A 111 -9.20 19.33 -16.65
CA GLN A 111 -9.02 20.55 -15.86
C GLN A 111 -8.07 20.34 -14.68
N ALA A 112 -7.39 21.41 -14.28
CA ALA A 112 -6.63 21.43 -13.03
C ALA A 112 -7.57 21.20 -11.84
N ASN A 113 -7.09 20.46 -10.85
CA ASN A 113 -7.86 20.17 -9.65
C ASN A 113 -7.62 21.26 -8.59
N PRO A 114 -8.64 22.07 -8.22
CA PRO A 114 -8.49 23.12 -7.23
C PRO A 114 -8.25 22.60 -5.81
N ASN A 115 -8.57 21.32 -5.53
CA ASN A 115 -8.41 20.70 -4.22
C ASN A 115 -7.09 19.93 -4.07
N PHE A 116 -6.25 19.90 -5.11
CA PHE A 116 -4.97 19.20 -5.07
C PHE A 116 -4.12 19.66 -3.88
N LEU A 117 -3.75 18.72 -3.00
CA LEU A 117 -3.00 19.00 -1.78
C LEU A 117 -3.65 20.07 -0.88
N ASN A 118 -4.98 20.04 -0.74
CA ASN A 118 -5.71 20.89 0.20
C ASN A 118 -5.70 20.29 1.63
N ALA A 119 -4.82 20.79 2.49
CA ALA A 119 -4.66 20.30 3.87
C ALA A 119 -5.92 20.48 4.73
N SER A 120 -6.64 21.60 4.58
CA SER A 120 -7.89 21.83 5.31
C SER A 120 -8.96 20.80 4.96
N ALA A 121 -9.08 20.47 3.66
CA ALA A 121 -10.00 19.44 3.20
C ALA A 121 -9.59 18.05 3.68
N PHE A 122 -8.29 17.72 3.66
CA PHE A 122 -7.79 16.45 4.20
C PHE A 122 -8.11 16.30 5.70
N ASN A 123 -7.78 17.30 6.51
CA ASN A 123 -8.04 17.27 7.95
C ASN A 123 -9.53 17.13 8.27
N LYS A 124 -10.38 17.91 7.60
CA LYS A 124 -11.83 17.95 7.89
C LYS A 124 -12.59 16.76 7.30
N LEU A 125 -12.31 16.40 6.06
CA LEU A 125 -13.13 15.44 5.32
C LEU A 125 -12.55 14.02 5.36
N VAL A 126 -11.22 13.89 5.45
CA VAL A 126 -10.57 12.58 5.50
C VAL A 126 -10.26 12.16 6.92
N LEU A 127 -9.51 12.93 7.70
CA LEU A 127 -9.05 12.50 9.03
C LEU A 127 -10.15 12.52 10.10
N GLN A 128 -11.05 13.51 10.07
CA GLN A 128 -12.09 13.64 11.10
C GLN A 128 -12.96 12.37 11.25
N PRO A 129 -13.46 11.72 10.18
CA PRO A 129 -14.17 10.45 10.29
C PRO A 129 -13.42 9.34 11.05
N TYR A 130 -12.08 9.28 10.96
CA TYR A 130 -11.28 8.29 11.69
C TYR A 130 -11.21 8.60 13.18
N ARG A 131 -11.16 9.88 13.54
CA ARG A 131 -11.24 10.33 14.92
C ARG A 131 -12.62 10.04 15.50
N ASP A 132 -13.67 10.37 14.77
CA ASP A 132 -15.07 10.16 15.18
C ASP A 132 -15.36 8.66 15.40
N ALA A 133 -14.81 7.79 14.56
CA ALA A 133 -14.94 6.33 14.67
C ALA A 133 -13.92 5.69 15.64
N GLN A 134 -13.03 6.47 16.25
CA GLN A 134 -11.93 5.98 17.10
C GLN A 134 -11.06 4.91 16.42
N PHE A 135 -10.83 5.06 15.11
CA PHE A 135 -10.13 4.06 14.27
C PHE A 135 -8.60 4.06 14.47
N GLY A 136 -8.06 4.99 15.27
CA GLY A 136 -6.62 5.23 15.45
C GLY A 136 -5.76 3.97 15.63
N PRO A 137 -6.08 3.05 16.56
CA PRO A 137 -5.32 1.82 16.79
C PRO A 137 -5.20 0.90 15.56
N HIS A 138 -6.15 0.99 14.62
CA HIS A 138 -6.21 0.19 13.41
C HIS A 138 -5.81 0.97 12.15
N THR A 139 -5.32 2.20 12.30
CA THR A 139 -4.98 3.06 11.17
C THR A 139 -3.55 2.79 10.71
N GLY A 140 -3.41 2.04 9.62
CA GLY A 140 -2.16 1.98 8.85
C GLY A 140 -1.92 3.29 8.08
N PRO A 141 -0.87 3.36 7.24
CA PRO A 141 -0.55 4.57 6.50
C PRO A 141 -1.66 5.04 5.54
N PHE A 142 -1.86 6.36 5.49
CA PHE A 142 -2.60 7.00 4.39
C PHE A 142 -1.70 7.11 3.16
N LEU A 143 -2.15 6.53 2.06
CA LEU A 143 -1.41 6.40 0.82
C LEU A 143 -1.79 7.53 -0.14
N PHE A 144 -0.92 8.53 -0.25
CA PHE A 144 -1.00 9.61 -1.22
C PHE A 144 -0.42 9.14 -2.56
N GLU A 145 -1.26 8.49 -3.37
CA GLU A 145 -0.88 8.05 -4.72
C GLU A 145 -1.09 9.15 -5.76
N PHE A 146 0.02 9.69 -6.26
CA PHE A 146 0.04 10.70 -7.31
C PHE A 146 0.15 10.03 -8.68
N GLN A 147 -0.85 10.26 -9.53
CA GLN A 147 -0.83 9.78 -10.91
C GLN A 147 0.30 10.44 -11.71
N ARG A 148 0.61 9.89 -12.89
CA ARG A 148 1.56 10.58 -13.78
C ARG A 148 1.06 11.98 -14.12
N HIS A 149 1.93 12.97 -13.96
CA HIS A 149 1.59 14.38 -14.21
C HIS A 149 2.74 15.14 -14.87
N GLY A 150 2.41 16.30 -15.46
CA GLY A 150 3.37 17.19 -16.13
C GLY A 150 3.95 18.31 -15.26
N MET A 151 3.56 18.39 -13.98
CA MET A 151 4.08 19.41 -13.04
C MET A 151 5.60 19.31 -12.90
N ALA A 152 6.27 20.47 -12.86
CA ALA A 152 7.71 20.55 -12.60
C ALA A 152 8.04 19.98 -11.21
N ALA A 153 9.21 19.34 -11.07
CA ALA A 153 9.61 18.71 -9.82
C ALA A 153 9.61 19.68 -8.64
N GLU A 154 10.21 20.86 -8.80
CA GLU A 154 10.26 21.89 -7.76
C GLU A 154 8.88 22.39 -7.32
N GLU A 155 7.96 22.57 -8.27
CA GLU A 155 6.59 22.95 -7.94
C GLU A 155 5.90 21.85 -7.13
N PHE A 156 6.08 20.59 -7.52
CA PHE A 156 5.51 19.45 -6.82
C PHE A 156 6.07 19.33 -5.39
N TYR A 157 7.39 19.46 -5.22
CA TYR A 157 8.04 19.42 -3.91
C TYR A 157 7.58 20.55 -2.99
N ALA A 158 7.51 21.78 -3.50
CA ALA A 158 7.04 22.93 -2.72
C ALA A 158 5.60 22.74 -2.24
N ARG A 159 4.72 22.20 -3.08
CA ARG A 159 3.33 21.90 -2.71
C ARG A 159 3.24 20.77 -1.67
N LEU A 160 4.04 19.72 -1.81
CA LEU A 160 4.09 18.64 -0.82
C LEU A 160 4.61 19.14 0.53
N ASP A 161 5.67 19.95 0.54
CA ASP A 161 6.25 20.53 1.76
C ASP A 161 5.23 21.36 2.52
N ALA A 162 4.56 22.30 1.82
CA ALA A 162 3.51 23.13 2.39
C ALA A 162 2.32 22.31 2.90
N PHE A 163 1.95 21.25 2.19
CA PHE A 163 0.84 20.39 2.59
C PHE A 163 1.15 19.61 3.86
N PHE A 164 2.29 18.90 3.91
CA PHE A 164 2.65 18.07 5.06
C PHE A 164 3.02 18.89 6.30
N ALA A 165 3.51 20.12 6.14
CA ALA A 165 3.72 21.05 7.24
C ALA A 165 2.41 21.38 8.02
N LEU A 166 1.25 21.24 7.37
CA LEU A 166 -0.06 21.54 7.95
C LEU A 166 -0.83 20.29 8.44
N LEU A 167 -0.24 19.10 8.29
CA LEU A 167 -0.87 17.86 8.72
C LEU A 167 -0.48 17.49 10.16
N PRO A 168 -1.39 16.85 10.91
CA PRO A 168 -1.09 16.43 12.27
C PRO A 168 -0.16 15.22 12.26
N ARG A 169 0.60 15.03 13.35
CA ARG A 169 1.63 13.97 13.45
C ARG A 169 1.13 12.67 14.08
N ASP A 170 -0.15 12.60 14.45
CA ASP A 170 -0.82 11.45 15.04
C ASP A 170 -1.20 10.37 14.01
N PHE A 171 -0.98 10.63 12.72
CA PHE A 171 -1.21 9.67 11.64
C PHE A 171 0.06 9.38 10.83
N ARG A 172 0.09 8.20 10.21
CA ARG A 172 1.15 7.79 9.29
C ARG A 172 0.79 8.17 7.86
N TYR A 173 1.71 8.81 7.15
CA TYR A 173 1.53 9.23 5.76
C TYR A 173 2.59 8.59 4.87
N ALA A 174 2.18 8.16 3.68
CA ALA A 174 3.09 7.62 2.68
C ALA A 174 2.80 8.20 1.30
N VAL A 175 3.83 8.60 0.57
CA VAL A 175 3.74 9.17 -0.77
C VAL A 175 4.13 8.12 -1.79
N GLU A 176 3.23 7.89 -2.75
CA GLU A 176 3.46 7.03 -3.89
C GLU A 176 3.48 7.86 -5.18
N ILE A 177 4.66 8.03 -5.76
CA ILE A 177 4.85 8.72 -7.03
C ILE A 177 4.80 7.74 -8.21
N ARG A 178 4.32 8.24 -9.36
CA ARG A 178 4.31 7.53 -10.65
C ARG A 178 5.23 8.18 -11.71
N ASN A 179 5.89 9.28 -11.35
CA ASN A 179 6.92 9.93 -12.17
C ASN A 179 8.31 9.51 -11.66
N ALA A 180 8.96 8.57 -12.35
CA ALA A 180 10.28 8.06 -11.96
C ALA A 180 11.36 9.15 -11.83
N GLY A 181 11.23 10.25 -12.59
CA GLY A 181 12.15 11.39 -12.54
C GLY A 181 12.09 12.21 -11.25
N LEU A 182 11.10 11.97 -10.37
CA LEU A 182 11.04 12.61 -9.05
C LEU A 182 11.87 11.86 -7.99
N LEU A 183 12.31 10.63 -8.26
CA LEU A 183 13.14 9.88 -7.34
C LEU A 183 14.53 10.51 -7.26
N GLY A 184 14.95 10.90 -6.06
CA GLY A 184 16.29 11.40 -5.80
C GLY A 184 16.40 12.17 -4.49
N PRO A 185 17.58 12.77 -4.22
CA PRO A 185 17.90 13.37 -2.92
C PRO A 185 16.92 14.45 -2.46
N ALA A 186 16.48 15.35 -3.35
CA ALA A 186 15.55 16.43 -2.98
C ALA A 186 14.19 15.90 -2.50
N TYR A 187 13.66 14.87 -3.16
CA TYR A 187 12.43 14.20 -2.76
C TYR A 187 12.62 13.39 -1.47
N HIS A 188 13.75 12.70 -1.33
CA HIS A 188 14.10 11.98 -0.09
C HIS A 188 14.15 12.92 1.12
N GLU A 189 14.87 14.04 1.02
CA GLU A 189 15.04 14.98 2.12
C GLU A 189 13.69 15.58 2.55
N LEU A 190 12.87 15.97 1.57
CA LEU A 190 11.51 16.43 1.79
C LEU A 190 10.70 15.43 2.62
N LEU A 191 10.69 14.17 2.22
CA LEU A 191 9.93 13.13 2.93
C LEU A 191 10.46 12.90 4.36
N CYS A 192 11.79 12.86 4.53
CA CYS A 192 12.42 12.72 5.85
C CYS A 192 12.05 13.86 6.80
N ARG A 193 12.03 15.09 6.31
CA ARG A 193 11.68 16.29 7.09
C ARG A 193 10.29 16.19 7.73
N HIS A 194 9.35 15.56 7.03
CA HIS A 194 7.97 15.39 7.48
C HIS A 194 7.68 14.00 8.09
N GLY A 195 8.67 13.11 8.13
CA GLY A 195 8.47 11.73 8.60
C GLY A 195 7.51 10.92 7.72
N VAL A 196 7.44 11.24 6.43
CA VAL A 196 6.52 10.64 5.45
C VAL A 196 7.24 9.51 4.72
N ALA A 197 6.60 8.34 4.61
CA ALA A 197 7.23 7.19 3.95
C ALA A 197 7.18 7.33 2.42
N HIS A 198 8.28 7.01 1.74
CA HIS A 198 8.23 6.69 0.32
C HIS A 198 7.58 5.32 0.13
N VAL A 199 6.60 5.25 -0.77
CA VAL A 199 5.99 3.98 -1.17
C VAL A 199 6.78 3.37 -2.32
N TYR A 200 7.47 2.27 -2.02
CA TYR A 200 8.15 1.45 -3.01
C TYR A 200 7.12 0.67 -3.81
N ASN A 201 6.82 1.13 -5.02
CA ASN A 201 5.77 0.54 -5.83
C ASN A 201 6.34 -0.23 -7.02
N HIS A 202 5.95 -1.50 -7.17
CA HIS A 202 6.25 -2.30 -8.35
C HIS A 202 5.13 -2.07 -9.38
N TRP A 203 5.32 -1.06 -10.23
CA TRP A 203 4.32 -0.58 -11.17
C TRP A 203 4.92 -0.30 -12.56
N SER A 204 4.10 -0.46 -13.60
CA SER A 204 4.43 -0.46 -15.03
C SER A 204 5.59 0.42 -15.49
N TYR A 205 5.63 1.68 -15.05
CA TYR A 205 6.61 2.67 -15.51
C TYR A 205 7.50 3.22 -14.39
N MET A 206 7.48 2.59 -13.21
CA MET A 206 8.44 2.89 -12.14
C MET A 206 9.66 1.98 -12.25
N PRO A 207 10.82 2.41 -11.73
CA PRO A 207 11.99 1.55 -11.60
C PRO A 207 11.72 0.33 -10.72
N SER A 208 12.61 -0.67 -10.73
CA SER A 208 12.53 -1.80 -9.80
C SER A 208 12.57 -1.33 -8.34
N LEU A 209 12.16 -2.18 -7.41
CA LEU A 209 12.18 -1.85 -5.98
C LEU A 209 13.62 -1.59 -5.51
N ALA A 210 14.59 -2.41 -5.96
CA ALA A 210 16.00 -2.18 -5.68
C ALA A 210 16.52 -0.86 -6.24
N GLU A 211 16.18 -0.50 -7.48
CA GLU A 211 16.62 0.75 -8.10
C GLU A 211 16.00 1.98 -7.40
N GLN A 212 14.73 1.89 -7.01
CA GLN A 212 14.10 2.92 -6.16
C GLN A 212 14.86 3.07 -4.84
N HIS A 213 15.20 1.98 -4.16
CA HIS A 213 15.93 2.05 -2.90
C HIS A 213 17.34 2.61 -3.07
N GLN A 214 18.06 2.26 -4.14
CA GLN A 214 19.36 2.85 -4.45
C GLN A 214 19.26 4.38 -4.61
N ARG A 215 18.24 4.88 -5.32
CA ARG A 215 18.04 6.32 -5.54
C ARG A 215 17.58 7.08 -4.30
N MET A 216 16.91 6.38 -3.38
CA MET A 216 16.46 6.95 -2.11
C MET A 216 17.50 6.82 -1.01
N GLU A 217 18.50 5.94 -1.16
CA GLU A 217 19.58 5.60 -0.22
C GLU A 217 19.11 4.96 1.10
N THR A 218 18.09 5.52 1.76
CA THR A 218 17.54 5.07 3.04
C THR A 218 16.01 5.19 3.07
N PHE A 219 15.39 4.58 4.07
CA PHE A 219 13.96 4.75 4.34
C PHE A 219 13.68 6.14 4.93
N THR A 220 12.59 6.78 4.50
CA THR A 220 12.27 8.18 4.82
C THR A 220 11.41 8.38 6.07
N ALA A 221 10.96 7.31 6.72
CA ALA A 221 10.03 7.34 7.85
C ALA A 221 10.26 6.16 8.80
N PRO A 222 9.79 6.20 10.07
CA PRO A 222 9.94 5.10 11.05
C PRO A 222 9.19 3.80 10.67
N PHE A 223 8.61 3.75 9.47
CA PHE A 223 7.95 2.61 8.87
C PHE A 223 8.25 2.59 7.35
N ALA A 224 8.05 1.44 6.71
CA ALA A 224 8.21 1.27 5.27
C ALA A 224 6.92 0.78 4.62
N VAL A 225 6.69 1.15 3.36
CA VAL A 225 5.51 0.73 2.60
C VAL A 225 5.92 0.25 1.22
N LEU A 226 5.55 -0.99 0.90
CA LEU A 226 5.72 -1.60 -0.41
C LEU A 226 4.34 -1.88 -1.02
N ARG A 227 4.16 -1.52 -2.30
CA ARG A 227 2.94 -1.83 -3.07
C ARG A 227 3.31 -2.60 -4.33
N LEU A 228 2.97 -3.88 -4.36
CA LEU A 228 3.27 -4.78 -5.48
C LEU A 228 2.07 -4.80 -6.42
N LEU A 229 2.11 -4.03 -7.52
CA LEU A 229 0.90 -3.65 -8.24
C LEU A 229 0.78 -4.30 -9.62
N THR A 230 1.68 -3.97 -10.54
CA THR A 230 1.58 -4.34 -11.95
C THR A 230 2.98 -4.68 -12.46
N PRO A 231 3.16 -5.75 -13.25
CA PRO A 231 4.45 -6.08 -13.80
C PRO A 231 5.09 -4.87 -14.50
N LEU A 232 6.40 -4.72 -14.35
CA LEU A 232 7.12 -3.65 -15.03
C LEU A 232 6.95 -3.80 -16.54
N LYS A 233 6.93 -2.66 -17.25
CA LYS A 233 6.80 -2.60 -18.71
C LYS A 233 5.51 -3.25 -19.25
N MET A 234 4.52 -3.51 -18.40
CA MET A 234 3.22 -4.04 -18.78
C MET A 234 2.13 -3.00 -18.56
N THR A 235 1.22 -2.82 -19.53
CA THR A 235 0.08 -1.91 -19.35
C THR A 235 -0.89 -2.45 -18.32
N TYR A 236 -1.67 -1.55 -17.70
CA TYR A 236 -2.72 -1.92 -16.77
C TYR A 236 -3.68 -2.97 -17.36
N GLU A 237 -4.17 -2.74 -18.59
CA GLU A 237 -5.15 -3.63 -19.22
C GLU A 237 -4.57 -4.99 -19.58
N ALA A 238 -3.31 -5.04 -20.04
CA ALA A 238 -2.64 -6.31 -20.31
C ALA A 238 -2.44 -7.12 -19.03
N ALA A 239 -2.03 -6.48 -17.94
CA ALA A 239 -1.85 -7.14 -16.65
C ALA A 239 -3.17 -7.65 -16.07
N LYS A 240 -4.23 -6.83 -16.16
CA LYS A 240 -5.59 -7.23 -15.76
C LYS A 240 -6.05 -8.46 -16.53
N LYS A 241 -6.02 -8.41 -17.87
CA LYS A 241 -6.42 -9.53 -18.73
C LYS A 241 -5.59 -10.80 -18.48
N ARG A 242 -4.29 -10.65 -18.21
CA ARG A 242 -3.38 -11.76 -17.92
C ARG A 242 -3.72 -12.44 -16.59
N ALA A 243 -4.09 -11.67 -15.58
CA ALA A 243 -4.24 -12.12 -14.20
C ALA A 243 -5.66 -12.58 -13.84
N GLU A 244 -6.69 -12.12 -14.56
CA GLU A 244 -8.06 -12.62 -14.38
C GLU A 244 -8.16 -14.14 -14.60
N PRO A 245 -8.95 -14.88 -13.80
CA PRO A 245 -9.92 -14.41 -12.80
C PRO A 245 -9.34 -14.24 -11.38
N TYR A 246 -8.02 -14.15 -11.23
CA TYR A 246 -7.28 -13.97 -9.99
C TYR A 246 -7.23 -15.17 -9.00
N ASN A 247 -7.40 -16.38 -9.51
CA ASN A 247 -7.47 -17.59 -8.69
C ASN A 247 -6.18 -18.43 -8.64
N LYS A 248 -5.13 -18.02 -9.38
CA LYS A 248 -3.84 -18.72 -9.44
C LYS A 248 -2.71 -17.78 -9.82
N ILE A 249 -1.48 -18.23 -9.60
CA ILE A 249 -0.30 -17.58 -10.18
C ILE A 249 -0.29 -17.83 -11.69
N VAL A 250 -0.15 -16.77 -12.48
CA VAL A 250 -0.09 -16.78 -13.96
C VAL A 250 1.30 -16.42 -14.48
N GLY A 251 2.27 -16.24 -13.58
CA GLY A 251 3.68 -16.13 -13.87
C GLY A 251 4.35 -15.27 -12.82
N GLU A 252 5.37 -15.87 -12.22
CA GLU A 252 6.11 -15.32 -11.11
C GLU A 252 6.97 -14.14 -11.54
N LEU A 253 7.27 -13.28 -10.58
CA LEU A 253 8.17 -12.15 -10.69
C LEU A 253 9.31 -12.34 -9.67
N PRO A 254 10.29 -13.22 -9.94
CA PRO A 254 11.32 -13.56 -8.96
C PRO A 254 12.13 -12.34 -8.49
N GLU A 255 12.39 -11.37 -9.37
CA GLU A 255 13.11 -10.16 -9.00
C GLU A 255 12.32 -9.30 -8.01
N MET A 256 11.02 -9.08 -8.28
CA MET A 256 10.11 -8.37 -7.37
C MET A 256 10.07 -9.05 -6.00
N ARG A 257 9.97 -10.39 -5.96
CA ARG A 257 9.94 -11.15 -4.71
C ARG A 257 11.25 -10.99 -3.93
N ARG A 258 12.40 -11.18 -4.58
CA ARG A 258 13.73 -11.01 -3.94
C ARG A 258 13.93 -9.59 -3.41
N ASP A 259 13.61 -8.57 -4.21
CA ASP A 259 13.76 -7.18 -3.78
C ASP A 259 12.83 -6.87 -2.60
N THR A 260 11.60 -7.39 -2.61
CA THR A 260 10.65 -7.24 -1.50
C THR A 260 11.20 -7.85 -0.22
N VAL A 261 11.68 -9.10 -0.28
CA VAL A 261 12.27 -9.82 0.87
C VAL A 261 13.45 -9.01 1.43
N ARG A 262 14.38 -8.57 0.58
CA ARG A 262 15.54 -7.77 0.97
C ARG A 262 15.17 -6.45 1.65
N LEU A 263 14.20 -5.72 1.10
CA LEU A 263 13.76 -4.45 1.69
C LEU A 263 13.04 -4.66 3.02
N VAL A 264 12.21 -5.70 3.13
CA VAL A 264 11.52 -6.07 4.38
C VAL A 264 12.52 -6.46 5.47
N GLN A 265 13.50 -7.28 5.12
CA GLN A 265 14.63 -7.66 5.95
C GLN A 265 15.38 -6.43 6.47
N GLN A 266 15.84 -5.54 5.57
CA GLN A 266 16.56 -4.33 5.91
C GLN A 266 15.74 -3.39 6.81
N ALA A 267 14.45 -3.18 6.50
CA ALA A 267 13.56 -2.36 7.32
C ALA A 267 13.35 -2.96 8.72
N SER A 268 13.16 -4.29 8.79
CA SER A 268 13.01 -5.01 10.07
C SER A 268 14.27 -4.93 10.92
N GLY A 269 15.46 -5.04 10.30
CA GLY A 269 16.75 -4.84 10.98
C GLY A 269 16.95 -3.41 11.51
N GLN A 270 16.21 -2.44 10.99
CA GLN A 270 16.15 -1.05 11.47
C GLN A 270 14.96 -0.80 12.42
N ASN A 271 14.30 -1.87 12.91
CA ASN A 271 13.14 -1.81 13.78
C ASN A 271 11.96 -0.99 13.19
N ARG A 272 11.77 -1.05 11.86
CA ARG A 272 10.69 -0.37 11.16
C ARG A 272 9.53 -1.32 10.89
N THR A 273 8.31 -0.91 11.26
CA THR A 273 7.10 -1.60 10.80
C THR A 273 7.04 -1.52 9.28
N THR A 274 6.78 -2.64 8.61
CA THR A 274 6.76 -2.70 7.14
C THR A 274 5.41 -3.20 6.63
N TYR A 275 4.76 -2.41 5.80
CA TYR A 275 3.51 -2.76 5.12
C TYR A 275 3.82 -3.26 3.72
N VAL A 276 3.38 -4.46 3.39
CA VAL A 276 3.51 -5.01 2.04
C VAL A 276 2.12 -5.31 1.50
N LEU A 277 1.67 -4.48 0.55
CA LEU A 277 0.35 -4.59 -0.07
C LEU A 277 0.46 -5.17 -1.48
N VAL A 278 -0.08 -6.35 -1.70
CA VAL A 278 0.01 -7.05 -2.99
C VAL A 278 -1.29 -6.96 -3.77
N ASN A 279 -1.20 -6.62 -5.05
CA ASN A 279 -2.33 -6.62 -5.97
C ASN A 279 -2.32 -7.88 -6.83
N ASN A 280 -3.49 -8.46 -7.11
CA ASN A 280 -3.59 -9.64 -7.98
C ASN A 280 -2.98 -9.43 -9.36
N ARG A 281 -2.97 -8.19 -9.87
CA ARG A 281 -2.34 -7.87 -11.17
C ARG A 281 -0.85 -8.18 -11.23
N ALA A 282 -0.14 -8.27 -10.10
CA ALA A 282 1.29 -8.58 -10.08
C ALA A 282 1.56 -9.99 -10.65
N GLU A 283 1.00 -11.03 -10.02
CA GLU A 283 1.30 -12.42 -10.41
C GLU A 283 0.06 -13.28 -10.65
N GLY A 284 -1.16 -12.74 -10.50
CA GLY A 284 -2.41 -13.48 -10.65
C GLY A 284 -3.15 -13.70 -9.34
N ASN A 285 -2.46 -13.94 -8.24
CA ASN A 285 -3.11 -14.24 -6.95
C ASN A 285 -2.28 -13.67 -5.80
N ALA A 286 -2.73 -12.57 -5.22
CA ALA A 286 -2.04 -11.86 -4.15
C ALA A 286 -1.85 -12.71 -2.89
N PRO A 287 -2.83 -13.52 -2.41
CA PRO A 287 -2.60 -14.46 -1.33
C PRO A 287 -1.41 -15.40 -1.59
N LEU A 288 -1.35 -16.05 -2.76
CA LEU A 288 -0.24 -16.96 -3.12
C LEU A 288 1.10 -16.22 -3.27
N THR A 289 1.09 -15.01 -3.82
CA THR A 289 2.30 -14.16 -3.86
C THR A 289 2.80 -13.86 -2.44
N ILE A 290 1.89 -13.53 -1.52
CA ILE A 290 2.25 -13.23 -0.13
C ILE A 290 2.81 -14.49 0.57
N GLN A 291 2.23 -15.66 0.33
CA GLN A 291 2.78 -16.92 0.85
C GLN A 291 4.22 -17.15 0.38
N ALA A 292 4.50 -16.94 -0.91
CA ALA A 292 5.86 -17.04 -1.44
C ALA A 292 6.83 -16.01 -0.84
N LEU A 293 6.35 -14.80 -0.50
CA LEU A 293 7.16 -13.80 0.19
C LEU A 293 7.44 -14.19 1.65
N VAL A 294 6.46 -14.77 2.33
CA VAL A 294 6.62 -15.33 3.68
C VAL A 294 7.69 -16.43 3.65
N GLU A 295 7.57 -17.40 2.75
CA GLU A 295 8.56 -18.47 2.57
C GLU A 295 9.97 -17.92 2.27
N GLY A 296 10.04 -16.88 1.42
CA GLY A 296 11.30 -16.20 1.11
C GLY A 296 11.96 -15.58 2.35
N LEU A 297 11.18 -15.03 3.29
CA LEU A 297 11.70 -14.50 4.55
C LEU A 297 12.14 -15.59 5.53
N GLN A 298 11.59 -16.80 5.42
CA GLN A 298 11.92 -17.92 6.31
C GLN A 298 13.18 -18.67 5.86
N THR A 299 13.39 -18.74 4.53
CA THR A 299 14.53 -19.43 3.91
C THR A 299 15.80 -18.59 3.89
N ASP A 300 15.66 -17.26 3.88
CA ASP A 300 16.76 -16.29 3.98
C ASP A 300 16.58 -15.46 5.26
N PRO A 301 16.79 -16.01 6.46
CA PRO A 301 16.71 -15.21 7.68
C PRO A 301 17.85 -14.19 7.70
N MET A 302 17.56 -12.96 8.18
CA MET A 302 18.54 -11.88 8.36
C MET A 302 19.88 -12.42 8.85
N ASP A 303 20.90 -12.41 7.98
CA ASP A 303 22.24 -12.84 8.34
C ASP A 303 22.66 -12.13 9.63
N GLY A 304 23.06 -12.95 10.61
CA GLY A 304 23.19 -12.55 12.01
C GLY A 304 24.02 -11.28 12.19
N ALA A 305 23.46 -10.33 12.94
CA ALA A 305 24.23 -9.32 13.63
C ALA A 305 25.50 -9.97 14.23
N GLY A 306 26.65 -9.36 13.93
CA GLY A 306 27.97 -9.96 14.05
C GLY A 306 28.17 -10.89 15.24
N ARG A 307 28.36 -12.18 14.95
CA ARG A 307 29.26 -12.98 15.78
C ARG A 307 30.66 -12.46 15.52
N LEU A 308 31.08 -11.50 16.34
CA LEU A 308 32.49 -11.33 16.69
C LEU A 308 33.00 -12.73 17.03
N ARG A 309 33.89 -13.24 16.19
CA ARG A 309 34.74 -14.36 16.57
C ARG A 309 35.84 -13.75 17.42
N ASP A 310 35.90 -14.23 18.66
CA ASP A 310 37.01 -14.02 19.60
C ASP A 310 38.37 -14.36 18.95
#